data_AF-A0A0D2ML49-F1
#
_entry.id   AF-A0A0D2ML49-F1
#
_cell.length_a   1.000
_cell.length_b   1.000
_cell.length_c   1.000
_cell.angle_alpha   90.00
_cell.angle_beta   90.00
_cell.angle_gamma   90.00
#
_symmetry.space_group_name_H-M   'P 1'
#
loop_
_entity.id
_entity.type
_entity.pdbx_description
1 polymer ?
#
loop_
_entity_poly.entity_id
_entity_poly.type
_entity_poly.pdbx_seq_one_letter_code
_entity_poly.pdbx_strand_id
1 'polypeptide(L)'
;MSPGEVFVQRNVGNQAMHTDMNCMSCLEYSIKSLKVKTIIVCGHYNCGAVRAALELPSRTPGLVNCWISDIREARSQASRELAGLSREEALRRLCELNVMRQVFHVCTSPVVQEAWAVGQEVHVWGVIYDVADGLVHRLAGPMNASSDIDSLRYEMTAVIGDDAKSKKRPREEGHPVQEHAVAPVDAA
;
A
#
# COMPACT_ATOMS: atom_id res chain seq x y z
N MET A 1 -13.50 -13.49 20.10
CA MET A 1 -14.38 -12.83 19.11
C MET A 1 -15.44 -13.83 18.70
N SER A 2 -16.70 -13.42 18.78
CA SER A 2 -17.85 -14.22 18.37
C SER A 2 -18.12 -14.02 16.86
N PRO A 3 -18.73 -14.99 16.16
CA PRO A 3 -19.17 -14.78 14.79
C PRO A 3 -20.05 -13.52 14.66
N GLY A 4 -19.76 -12.69 13.65
CA GLY A 4 -20.46 -11.41 13.42
C GLY A 4 -19.83 -10.18 14.10
N GLU A 5 -18.85 -10.35 14.99
CA GLU A 5 -18.16 -9.21 15.62
C GLU A 5 -17.15 -8.52 14.69
N VAL A 6 -16.70 -9.20 13.63
CA VAL A 6 -15.79 -8.62 12.64
C VAL A 6 -16.21 -8.93 11.22
N PHE A 7 -16.28 -7.86 10.43
CA PHE A 7 -16.42 -7.89 8.99
C PHE A 7 -15.02 -8.04 8.35
N VAL A 8 -14.84 -9.04 7.50
CA VAL A 8 -13.52 -9.47 7.04
C VAL A 8 -13.40 -9.36 5.53
N GLN A 9 -12.36 -8.66 5.08
CA GLN A 9 -11.84 -8.73 3.72
C GLN A 9 -10.47 -9.41 3.73
N ARG A 10 -10.23 -10.34 2.80
CA ARG A 10 -8.93 -11.03 2.66
C ARG A 10 -8.54 -11.11 1.20
N ASN A 11 -7.30 -10.73 0.92
CA ASN A 11 -6.66 -10.92 -0.38
C ASN A 11 -5.18 -11.29 -0.19
N VAL A 12 -4.49 -11.62 -1.28
CA VAL A 12 -3.07 -12.00 -1.26
C VAL A 12 -2.22 -10.80 -0.87
N GLY A 13 -1.55 -10.85 0.29
CA GLY A 13 -0.68 -9.77 0.76
C GLY A 13 -1.41 -8.57 1.37
N ASN A 14 -2.68 -8.75 1.79
CA ASN A 14 -3.45 -7.77 2.57
C ASN A 14 -3.49 -6.35 1.95
N GLN A 15 -3.55 -6.28 0.62
CA GLN A 15 -3.48 -5.05 -0.18
C GLN A 15 -4.78 -4.25 -0.07
N ALA A 16 -4.67 -2.92 -0.05
CA ALA A 16 -5.79 -1.99 0.02
C ALA A 16 -5.64 -0.86 -1.02
N MET A 17 -5.24 -1.22 -2.25
CA MET A 17 -5.07 -0.27 -3.35
C MET A 17 -6.37 0.49 -3.65
N HIS A 18 -6.28 1.80 -3.91
CA HIS A 18 -7.45 2.64 -4.17
C HIS A 18 -8.24 2.23 -5.42
N THR A 19 -7.59 1.57 -6.38
CA THR A 19 -8.21 1.08 -7.61
C THR A 19 -8.78 -0.34 -7.48
N ASP A 20 -8.55 -1.03 -6.35
CA ASP A 20 -9.16 -2.32 -6.08
C ASP A 20 -10.59 -2.15 -5.57
N MET A 21 -11.55 -2.18 -6.50
CA MET A 21 -12.97 -2.09 -6.17
C MET A 21 -13.45 -3.21 -5.24
N ASN A 22 -12.76 -4.36 -5.18
CA ASN A 22 -13.10 -5.43 -4.25
C ASN A 22 -12.85 -4.98 -2.80
N CYS A 23 -11.62 -4.52 -2.49
CA CYS A 23 -11.31 -3.99 -1.16
C CYS A 23 -12.06 -2.69 -0.85
N MET A 24 -12.13 -1.75 -1.81
CA MET A 24 -12.76 -0.44 -1.57
C MET A 24 -14.27 -0.54 -1.33
N SER A 25 -14.98 -1.45 -2.00
CA SER A 25 -16.41 -1.68 -1.72
C SER A 25 -16.65 -2.27 -0.33
N CYS A 26 -15.77 -3.17 0.14
CA CYS A 26 -15.82 -3.69 1.50
C CYS A 26 -15.58 -2.59 2.54
N LEU A 27 -14.61 -1.71 2.28
CA LEU A 27 -14.30 -0.57 3.14
C LEU A 27 -15.48 0.42 3.21
N GLU A 28 -16.07 0.76 2.06
CA GLU A 28 -17.25 1.63 1.98
C GLU A 28 -18.44 1.05 2.73
N TYR A 29 -18.78 -0.21 2.48
CA TYR A 29 -19.89 -0.86 3.18
C TYR A 29 -19.69 -0.90 4.70
N SER A 30 -18.46 -1.19 5.15
CA SER A 30 -18.11 -1.24 6.57
C SER A 30 -18.32 0.12 7.25
N ILE A 31 -17.86 1.20 6.62
CA ILE A 31 -17.95 2.56 7.19
C ILE A 31 -19.36 3.14 7.04
N LYS A 32 -19.95 3.06 5.86
CA LYS A 32 -21.20 3.76 5.54
C LYS A 32 -22.44 2.99 5.97
N SER A 33 -22.45 1.67 5.84
CA SER A 33 -23.61 0.83 6.17
C SER A 33 -23.52 0.22 7.56
N LEU A 34 -22.38 -0.42 7.89
CA LEU A 34 -22.20 -1.08 9.19
C LEU A 34 -21.77 -0.13 10.31
N LYS A 35 -21.32 1.09 9.98
CA LYS A 35 -20.85 2.10 10.93
C LYS A 35 -19.77 1.57 11.87
N VAL A 36 -18.84 0.77 11.36
CA VAL A 36 -17.72 0.26 12.16
C VAL A 36 -16.89 1.42 12.70
N LYS A 37 -16.43 1.29 13.95
CA LYS A 37 -15.55 2.28 14.59
C LYS A 37 -14.07 2.00 14.39
N THR A 38 -13.72 0.80 13.95
CA THR A 38 -12.34 0.33 13.91
C THR A 38 -12.08 -0.44 12.63
N ILE A 39 -11.00 -0.06 11.95
CA ILE A 39 -10.44 -0.78 10.81
C ILE A 39 -9.05 -1.24 11.20
N ILE A 40 -8.77 -2.52 10.94
CA ILE A 40 -7.48 -3.14 11.20
C ILE A 40 -6.91 -3.61 9.88
N VAL A 41 -5.77 -3.05 9.51
CA VAL A 41 -4.93 -3.58 8.44
C VAL A 41 -3.96 -4.56 9.09
N CYS A 42 -4.23 -5.85 8.91
CA CYS A 42 -3.42 -6.92 9.48
C CYS A 42 -2.52 -7.54 8.42
N GLY A 43 -1.21 -7.36 8.55
CA GLY A 43 -0.21 -8.18 7.88
C GLY A 43 0.18 -9.38 8.73
N HIS A 44 1.10 -10.19 8.22
CA HIS A 44 1.69 -11.26 8.99
C HIS A 44 3.12 -11.56 8.55
N TYR A 45 3.95 -12.01 9.47
CA TYR A 45 5.29 -12.49 9.14
C TYR A 45 5.23 -13.76 8.29
N ASN A 46 6.31 -14.04 7.57
CA ASN A 46 6.45 -15.17 6.66
C ASN A 46 5.44 -15.17 5.48
N CYS A 47 4.90 -14.00 5.13
CA CYS A 47 3.91 -13.85 4.07
C CYS A 47 4.46 -14.23 2.69
N GLY A 48 3.82 -15.21 2.03
CA GLY A 48 4.24 -15.68 0.70
C GLY A 48 4.17 -14.61 -0.39
N ALA A 49 3.19 -13.69 -0.32
CA ALA A 49 3.05 -12.58 -1.26
C ALA A 49 4.22 -11.59 -1.14
N VAL A 50 4.60 -11.28 0.11
CA VAL A 50 5.72 -10.38 0.40
C VAL A 50 7.04 -11.03 0.00
N ARG A 51 7.23 -12.33 0.29
CA ARG A 51 8.38 -13.10 -0.17
C ARG A 51 8.51 -13.09 -1.70
N ALA A 52 7.40 -13.31 -2.39
CA ALA A 52 7.36 -13.25 -3.84
C ALA A 52 7.73 -11.85 -4.36
N ALA A 53 7.28 -10.78 -3.70
CA ALA A 53 7.62 -9.41 -4.06
C ALA A 53 9.10 -9.08 -3.80
N LEU A 54 9.69 -9.67 -2.76
CA LEU A 54 11.10 -9.53 -2.42
C LEU A 54 11.98 -10.24 -3.45
N GLU A 55 11.62 -11.47 -3.85
CA GLU A 55 12.53 -12.40 -4.54
C GLU A 55 12.27 -12.54 -6.05
N LEU A 56 11.02 -12.44 -6.51
CA LEU A 56 10.70 -12.71 -7.91
C LEU A 56 11.09 -11.52 -8.80
N PRO A 57 11.67 -11.77 -9.99
CA PRO A 57 11.79 -10.74 -11.02
C PRO A 57 10.43 -10.14 -11.43
N SER A 58 10.39 -8.87 -11.80
CA SER A 58 9.14 -8.22 -12.28
C SER A 58 8.62 -8.84 -13.58
N ARG A 59 9.52 -9.40 -14.39
CA ARG A 59 9.18 -10.12 -15.63
C ARG A 59 8.55 -11.51 -15.43
N THR A 60 8.43 -12.00 -14.19
CA THR A 60 7.82 -13.31 -13.92
C THR A 60 6.37 -13.31 -14.42
N PRO A 61 5.97 -14.25 -15.29
CA PRO A 61 4.60 -14.31 -15.80
C PRO A 61 3.61 -14.71 -14.70
N GLY A 62 2.38 -14.22 -14.81
CA GLY A 62 1.26 -14.62 -13.95
C GLY A 62 0.59 -13.46 -13.22
N LEU A 63 -0.72 -13.57 -13.01
CA LEU A 63 -1.55 -12.50 -12.42
C LEU A 63 -1.16 -12.16 -10.99
N VAL A 64 -0.71 -13.14 -10.20
CA VAL A 64 -0.20 -12.89 -8.85
C VAL A 64 1.00 -11.95 -8.87
N ASN A 65 1.84 -12.05 -9.90
CA ASN A 65 3.00 -11.17 -10.02
C ASN A 65 2.62 -9.71 -10.34
N CYS A 66 1.56 -9.52 -11.12
CA CYS A 66 0.95 -8.21 -11.34
C CYS A 66 0.31 -7.67 -10.05
N TRP A 67 -0.38 -8.54 -9.31
CA TRP A 67 -1.09 -8.19 -8.09
C TRP A 67 -0.17 -7.66 -6.99
N ILE A 68 1.01 -8.27 -6.79
CA ILE A 68 1.99 -7.84 -5.78
C ILE A 68 2.84 -6.62 -6.20
N SER A 69 2.47 -5.92 -7.27
CA SER A 69 3.21 -4.75 -7.76
C SER A 69 3.30 -3.62 -6.73
N ASP A 70 2.26 -3.42 -5.94
CA ASP A 70 2.26 -2.41 -4.88
C ASP A 70 3.22 -2.76 -3.72
N ILE A 71 3.36 -4.05 -3.39
CA ILE A 71 4.41 -4.53 -2.45
C ILE A 71 5.81 -4.30 -3.02
N ARG A 72 6.00 -4.51 -4.33
CA ARG A 72 7.29 -4.25 -5.00
C ARG A 72 7.64 -2.77 -4.98
N GLU A 73 6.65 -1.90 -5.07
CA GLU A 73 6.84 -0.46 -4.93
C GLU A 73 7.33 -0.11 -3.52
N ALA A 74 6.72 -0.69 -2.47
CA ALA A 74 7.21 -0.55 -1.09
C ALA A 74 8.67 -1.00 -0.95
N ARG A 75 9.02 -2.15 -1.55
CA ARG A 75 10.41 -2.66 -1.59
C ARG A 75 11.36 -1.70 -2.32
N SER A 76 10.92 -1.10 -3.43
CA SER A 76 11.72 -0.16 -4.22
C SER A 76 12.04 1.10 -3.41
N GLN A 77 11.02 1.66 -2.75
CA GLN A 77 11.14 2.84 -1.90
C GLN A 77 12.06 2.59 -0.69
N ALA A 78 11.99 1.38 -0.11
CA ALA A 78 12.83 0.98 1.02
C ALA A 78 14.16 0.29 0.62
N SER A 79 14.57 0.37 -0.65
CA SER A 79 15.70 -0.42 -1.15
C SER A 79 17.01 -0.22 -0.37
N ARG A 80 17.28 1.01 0.12
CA ARG A 80 18.46 1.32 0.94
C ARG A 80 18.40 0.68 2.32
N GLU A 81 17.25 0.77 2.99
CA GLU A 81 17.02 0.14 4.29
C GLU A 81 17.17 -1.38 4.20
N LEU A 82 16.59 -1.99 3.16
CA LEU A 82 16.59 -3.44 2.98
C LEU A 82 17.96 -3.99 2.56
N ALA A 83 18.83 -3.18 1.94
CA ALA A 83 20.14 -3.63 1.45
C ALA A 83 21.11 -4.05 2.57
N GLY A 84 20.96 -3.50 3.77
CA GLY A 84 21.81 -3.80 4.93
C GLY A 84 21.37 -5.02 5.75
N LEU A 85 20.24 -5.63 5.40
CA LEU A 85 19.61 -6.69 6.18
C LEU A 85 19.90 -8.08 5.60
N SER A 86 19.90 -9.11 6.45
CA SER A 86 19.81 -10.48 5.96
C SER A 86 18.48 -10.71 5.23
N ARG A 87 18.39 -11.80 4.44
CA ARG A 87 17.16 -12.13 3.70
C ARG A 87 15.93 -12.23 4.59
N GLU A 88 16.07 -12.87 5.76
CA GLU A 88 14.95 -13.05 6.70
C GLU A 88 14.55 -11.73 7.36
N GLU A 89 15.52 -10.91 7.74
CA GLU A 89 15.27 -9.56 8.29
C GLU A 89 14.61 -8.66 7.24
N ALA A 90 15.09 -8.69 5.99
CA ALA A 90 14.49 -7.93 4.88
C ALA A 90 13.06 -8.38 4.60
N LEU A 91 12.76 -9.68 4.67
CA LEU A 91 11.40 -10.20 4.52
C LEU A 91 10.49 -9.71 5.65
N ARG A 92 10.92 -9.84 6.92
CA ARG A 92 10.16 -9.35 8.07
C ARG A 92 9.91 -7.85 7.97
N ARG A 93 10.95 -7.09 7.61
CA ARG A 93 10.85 -5.64 7.46
C ARG A 93 9.90 -5.24 6.33
N LEU A 94 9.96 -5.92 5.18
CA LEU A 94 9.04 -5.65 4.07
C LEU A 94 7.58 -6.00 4.42
N CYS A 95 7.34 -7.01 5.28
CA CYS A 95 6.00 -7.28 5.79
C CYS A 95 5.45 -6.08 6.61
N GLU A 96 6.27 -5.48 7.46
CA GLU A 96 5.90 -4.29 8.25
C GLU A 96 5.67 -3.07 7.37
N LEU A 97 6.59 -2.80 6.43
CA LEU A 97 6.47 -1.72 5.45
C LEU A 97 5.20 -1.86 4.60
N ASN A 98 4.85 -3.09 4.20
CA ASN A 98 3.60 -3.34 3.50
C ASN A 98 2.39 -2.97 4.36
N VAL A 99 2.35 -3.36 5.66
CA VAL A 99 1.25 -2.95 6.55
C VAL A 99 1.13 -1.44 6.62
N MET A 100 2.23 -0.72 6.88
CA MET A 100 2.22 0.74 6.96
C MET A 100 1.73 1.39 5.66
N ARG A 101 2.14 0.86 4.50
CA ARG A 101 1.67 1.32 3.19
C ARG A 101 0.16 1.09 3.00
N GLN A 102 -0.35 -0.08 3.35
CA GLN A 102 -1.78 -0.38 3.19
C GLN A 102 -2.64 0.43 4.18
N VAL A 103 -2.12 0.68 5.38
CA VAL A 103 -2.70 1.62 6.33
C VAL A 103 -2.78 3.03 5.74
N PHE A 104 -1.69 3.51 5.13
CA PHE A 104 -1.68 4.79 4.41
C PHE A 104 -2.74 4.82 3.30
N HIS A 105 -2.89 3.76 2.50
CA HIS A 105 -3.94 3.69 1.49
C HIS A 105 -5.35 3.76 2.09
N VAL A 106 -5.62 3.01 3.16
CA VAL A 106 -6.92 3.07 3.86
C VAL A 106 -7.20 4.48 4.35
N CYS A 107 -6.26 5.11 5.06
CA CYS A 107 -6.44 6.46 5.59
C CYS A 107 -6.62 7.51 4.51
N THR A 108 -5.94 7.38 3.38
CA THR A 108 -6.06 8.32 2.24
C THR A 108 -7.20 7.99 1.28
N SER A 109 -7.95 6.91 1.53
CA SER A 109 -9.10 6.55 0.71
C SER A 109 -10.21 7.61 0.82
N PRO A 110 -10.97 7.88 -0.26
CA PRO A 110 -12.10 8.81 -0.21
C PRO A 110 -13.10 8.48 0.90
N VAL A 111 -13.34 7.19 1.15
CA VAL A 111 -14.29 6.72 2.15
C VAL A 111 -13.89 7.13 3.57
N VAL A 112 -12.62 6.94 3.94
CA VAL A 112 -12.13 7.31 5.28
C VAL A 112 -12.00 8.82 5.41
N GLN A 113 -11.49 9.49 4.38
CA GLN A 113 -11.39 10.95 4.37
C GLN A 113 -12.76 11.63 4.52
N GLU A 114 -13.79 11.13 3.81
CA GLU A 114 -15.17 11.61 3.94
C GLU A 114 -15.71 11.37 5.36
N ALA A 115 -15.50 10.18 5.92
CA ALA A 115 -15.94 9.84 7.27
C ALA A 115 -15.33 10.77 8.33
N TRP A 116 -14.03 11.03 8.26
CA TRP A 116 -13.35 11.97 9.17
C TRP A 116 -13.81 13.41 8.96
N ALA A 117 -14.01 13.84 7.71
CA ALA A 117 -14.46 15.20 7.40
C ALA A 117 -15.84 15.52 7.99
N VAL A 118 -16.73 14.54 8.08
CA VAL A 118 -18.06 14.68 8.71
C VAL A 118 -18.08 14.35 10.21
N GLY A 119 -16.91 14.07 10.81
CA GLY A 119 -16.78 13.76 12.23
C GLY A 119 -17.26 12.36 12.63
N GLN A 120 -17.40 11.43 11.69
CA GLN A 120 -17.70 10.03 12.02
C GLN A 120 -16.48 9.41 12.72
N GLU A 121 -16.70 8.80 13.89
CA GLU A 121 -15.66 8.12 14.65
C GLU A 121 -15.20 6.84 13.92
N VAL A 122 -14.01 6.88 13.33
CA VAL A 122 -13.34 5.74 12.67
C VAL A 122 -11.86 5.76 13.02
N HIS A 123 -11.37 4.68 13.61
CA HIS A 123 -9.96 4.49 13.95
C HIS A 123 -9.31 3.46 13.01
N VAL A 124 -8.16 3.79 12.43
CA VAL A 124 -7.38 2.88 11.59
C VAL A 124 -6.13 2.41 12.33
N TRP A 125 -5.90 1.10 12.34
CA TRP A 125 -4.74 0.46 12.97
C TRP A 125 -3.95 -0.38 11.97
N GLY A 126 -2.63 -0.32 12.07
CA GLY A 126 -1.72 -1.25 11.41
C GLY A 126 -1.19 -2.26 12.42
N VAL A 127 -1.39 -3.54 12.15
CA VAL A 127 -0.89 -4.62 13.01
C VAL A 127 -0.21 -5.71 12.19
N ILE A 128 0.69 -6.45 12.85
CA ILE A 128 1.35 -7.61 12.26
C ILE A 128 1.20 -8.82 13.18
N TYR A 129 0.71 -9.91 12.59
CA TYR A 129 0.58 -11.20 13.27
C TYR A 129 1.84 -12.04 13.07
N ASP A 130 2.44 -12.55 14.16
CA ASP A 130 3.51 -13.54 14.07
C ASP A 130 2.92 -14.95 14.19
N VAL A 131 3.09 -15.73 13.12
CA VAL A 131 2.59 -17.11 13.04
C VAL A 131 3.38 -18.03 13.98
N ALA A 132 4.59 -17.64 14.37
CA ALA A 132 5.46 -18.45 15.22
C ALA A 132 4.98 -18.51 16.67
N ASP A 133 4.48 -17.39 17.21
CA ASP A 133 4.03 -17.28 18.61
C ASP A 133 2.53 -17.01 18.76
N GLY A 134 1.82 -16.70 17.66
CA GLY A 134 0.40 -16.41 17.67
C GLY A 134 0.05 -15.01 18.19
N LEU A 135 1.02 -14.11 18.32
CA LEU A 135 0.84 -12.77 18.86
C LEU A 135 0.61 -11.75 17.75
N VAL A 136 -0.07 -10.66 18.12
CA VAL A 136 -0.33 -9.50 17.26
C VAL A 136 0.42 -8.31 17.82
N HIS A 137 1.26 -7.70 16.99
CA HIS A 137 2.03 -6.50 17.34
C HIS A 137 1.47 -5.28 16.63
N ARG A 138 1.36 -4.17 17.36
CA ARG A 138 0.97 -2.89 16.77
C ARG A 138 2.15 -2.28 16.02
N LEU A 139 1.90 -1.85 14.78
CA LEU A 139 2.84 -1.10 13.96
C LEU A 139 2.43 0.38 13.82
N ALA A 140 1.13 0.66 13.68
CA ALA A 140 0.64 2.02 13.47
C ALA A 140 -0.73 2.25 14.13
N GLY A 141 -1.02 3.51 14.45
CA GLY A 141 -2.31 3.98 14.94
C GLY A 141 -2.48 4.01 16.47
N PRO A 142 -3.68 4.41 16.95
CA PRO A 142 -4.86 4.69 16.15
C PRO A 142 -4.69 6.00 15.37
N MET A 143 -5.08 6.00 14.11
CA MET A 143 -5.31 7.25 13.38
C MET A 143 -6.80 7.51 13.28
N ASN A 144 -7.17 8.75 13.51
CA ASN A 144 -8.56 9.20 13.50
C ASN A 144 -8.74 10.56 12.82
N ALA A 145 -7.67 11.15 12.29
CA ALA A 145 -7.73 12.38 11.52
C ALA A 145 -6.70 12.40 10.39
N SER A 146 -6.95 13.22 9.37
CA SER A 146 -6.02 13.38 8.24
C SER A 146 -4.66 13.95 8.65
N SER A 147 -4.57 14.66 9.79
CA SER A 147 -3.30 15.13 10.36
C SER A 147 -2.38 14.00 10.81
N ASP A 148 -2.94 12.83 11.17
CA ASP A 148 -2.15 11.69 11.65
C ASP A 148 -1.38 11.00 10.51
N ILE A 149 -1.82 11.24 9.25
CA ILE A 149 -1.19 10.68 8.06
C ILE A 149 0.23 11.20 7.87
N ASP A 150 0.53 12.42 8.32
CA ASP A 150 1.85 13.01 8.15
C ASP A 150 2.91 12.28 8.99
N SER A 151 2.53 11.71 10.15
CA SER A 151 3.41 10.85 10.95
C SER A 151 3.74 9.55 10.22
N LEU A 152 2.75 8.92 9.56
CA LEU A 152 3.00 7.75 8.71
C LEU A 152 3.89 8.07 7.51
N ARG A 153 3.66 9.22 6.86
CA ARG A 153 4.51 9.68 5.76
C ARG A 153 5.94 9.86 6.23
N TYR A 154 6.16 10.47 7.40
CA TYR A 154 7.49 10.61 7.96
C TYR A 154 8.16 9.26 8.21
N GLU A 155 7.47 8.28 8.80
CA GLU A 155 8.01 6.93 8.99
C GLU A 155 8.35 6.23 7.66
N MET A 156 7.49 6.36 6.65
CA MET A 156 7.75 5.86 5.29
C MET A 156 8.87 6.62 4.55
N THR A 157 9.08 7.92 4.86
CA THR A 157 10.07 8.78 4.18
C THR A 157 11.43 8.73 4.87
N ALA A 158 11.48 8.58 6.19
CA ALA A 158 12.70 8.32 6.96
C ALA A 158 13.41 7.05 6.47
N VAL A 159 12.65 6.09 5.94
CA VAL A 159 13.14 4.89 5.24
C VAL A 159 13.72 5.20 3.85
N ILE A 160 13.20 6.19 3.14
CA ILE A 160 13.62 6.56 1.77
C ILE A 160 14.98 7.30 1.79
N GLY A 161 15.34 7.92 2.91
CA GLY A 161 16.49 8.82 3.02
C GLY A 161 16.25 10.10 2.21
N ASP A 162 16.57 11.26 2.78
CA ASP A 162 16.38 12.58 2.16
C ASP A 162 17.13 12.75 0.83
N ASP A 163 16.58 12.22 -0.26
CA ASP A 163 17.06 12.44 -1.64
C ASP A 163 16.25 13.54 -2.35
N ALA A 164 15.27 14.16 -1.69
CA ALA A 164 14.50 15.28 -2.23
C ALA A 164 15.30 16.59 -2.37
N LYS A 165 16.60 16.59 -2.03
CA LYS A 165 17.51 17.73 -2.23
C LYS A 165 18.68 17.43 -3.18
N SER A 166 18.52 16.66 -4.24
CA SER A 166 19.45 16.76 -5.38
C SER A 166 18.89 16.14 -6.66
N LYS A 167 18.40 17.00 -7.55
CA LYS A 167 18.54 16.96 -9.03
C LYS A 167 17.44 17.82 -9.67
N LYS A 168 17.68 19.13 -9.76
CA LYS A 168 17.10 19.90 -10.86
C LYS A 168 17.71 19.31 -12.13
N ARG A 169 16.95 18.52 -12.89
CA ARG A 169 17.32 18.20 -14.27
C ARG A 169 17.34 19.51 -15.06
N PRO A 170 18.38 19.80 -15.86
CA PRO A 170 18.31 20.88 -16.83
C PRO A 170 17.13 20.60 -17.77
N ARG A 171 16.35 21.63 -18.11
CA ARG A 171 15.38 21.53 -19.20
C ARG A 171 16.18 21.27 -20.48
N GLU A 172 16.06 20.09 -21.07
CA GLU A 172 16.48 19.87 -22.43
C GLU A 172 15.52 20.62 -23.35
N GLU A 173 16.07 21.52 -24.15
CA GLU A 173 15.38 22.28 -25.18
C GLU A 173 14.84 21.33 -26.26
N GLY A 174 13.65 21.68 -26.77
CA GLY A 174 12.82 20.81 -27.60
C GLY A 174 13.50 20.30 -28.87
N HIS A 175 13.29 19.01 -29.15
CA HIS A 175 13.44 18.47 -30.49
C HIS A 175 12.15 18.71 -31.30
N PRO A 176 12.24 19.12 -32.58
CA PRO A 176 11.07 19.36 -33.40
C PRO A 176 10.36 18.05 -33.73
N VAL A 177 9.03 18.04 -33.56
CA VAL A 177 8.16 16.94 -33.97
C VAL A 177 8.12 16.91 -35.49
N GLN A 178 8.57 15.81 -36.10
CA GLN A 178 8.32 15.54 -37.52
C GLN A 178 6.87 15.04 -37.67
N GLU A 179 6.04 15.82 -38.37
CA GLU A 179 4.73 15.38 -38.84
C GLU A 179 4.90 14.30 -39.91
N HIS A 180 4.51 13.06 -39.60
CA HIS A 180 4.32 12.04 -40.60
C HIS A 180 2.89 12.14 -41.16
N ALA A 181 2.80 12.54 -42.44
CA ALA A 181 1.56 12.57 -43.19
C ALA A 181 0.95 11.16 -43.29
N VAL A 182 -0.31 11.03 -42.89
CA VAL A 182 -1.12 9.82 -43.06
C VAL A 182 -1.74 9.86 -44.45
N ALA A 183 -1.40 8.89 -45.31
CA ALA A 183 -2.03 8.74 -46.62
C ALA A 183 -3.47 8.21 -46.47
N PRO A 184 -4.42 8.64 -47.33
CA PRO A 184 -5.81 8.22 -47.24
C PRO A 184 -5.98 6.75 -47.63
N VAL A 185 -6.87 6.05 -46.92
CA VAL A 185 -7.28 4.69 -47.23
C VAL A 185 -8.45 4.79 -48.20
N ASP A 186 -8.25 4.34 -49.45
CA ASP A 186 -9.32 4.25 -50.44
C ASP A 186 -10.31 3.14 -50.07
N ALA A 187 -11.60 3.47 -50.16
CA ALA A 187 -12.71 2.56 -49.95
C ALA A 187 -13.09 1.86 -51.27
N ALA A 188 -13.08 0.52 -51.26
CA ALA A 188 -13.85 -0.34 -52.16
C ALA A 188 -14.13 -1.68 -51.47
#